data_AF-A0A0C3NHT5-F1
#
_entry.id   AF-A0A0C3NHT5-F1
#
_cell.length_a   1.000
_cell.length_b   1.000
_cell.length_c   1.000
_cell.angle_alpha   90.00
_cell.angle_beta   90.00
_cell.angle_gamma   90.00
#
_symmetry.space_group_name_H-M   'P 1'
#
loop_
_entity.id
_entity.type
_entity.pdbx_description
1 polymer ?
#
loop_
_entity_poly.entity_id
_entity_poly.type
_entity_poly.pdbx_seq_one_letter_code
_entity_poly.pdbx_strand_id
1 'polypeptide(L)'
;ADCASFCEEWNAHPISGEGHDQSPNDMHFMGQLEHGIYLQSDIQLHPNVISHYYGLQHQGNGSTPGHLAAQDDEWEDNSDLPSMIAADQAPEFANDGAPVPEGVSPFPSPAWQEVFHLSMQQVQEIGHIPIGYGIREEEWDGEGYPELETI
;
A
#
# COMPACT_ATOMS: atom_id res chain seq x y z
N ALA A 1 33.34 -8.69 2.25
CA ALA A 1 32.15 -9.00 1.45
C ALA A 1 31.29 -7.76 1.47
N ASP A 2 30.85 -7.31 0.30
CA ASP A 2 29.99 -6.13 0.18
C ASP A 2 28.56 -6.53 0.61
N CYS A 3 27.92 -5.68 1.40
CA CYS A 3 26.55 -5.92 1.88
C CYS A 3 25.59 -6.01 0.69
N ALA A 4 25.84 -5.22 -0.36
CA ALA A 4 25.03 -5.23 -1.58
C ALA A 4 25.08 -6.60 -2.29
N SER A 5 26.26 -7.18 -2.46
CA SER A 5 26.41 -8.48 -3.12
C SER A 5 25.75 -9.61 -2.33
N PHE A 6 25.80 -9.57 -1.01
CA PHE A 6 25.08 -10.54 -0.17
C PHE A 6 23.57 -10.43 -0.36
N CYS A 7 23.02 -9.22 -0.37
CA CYS A 7 21.58 -9.02 -0.60
C CYS A 7 21.15 -9.50 -1.99
N GLU A 8 21.93 -9.22 -3.03
CA GLU A 8 21.65 -9.69 -4.40
C GLU A 8 21.63 -11.22 -4.48
N GLU A 9 22.63 -11.88 -3.92
CA GLU A 9 22.72 -13.35 -3.89
C GLU A 9 21.60 -13.97 -3.06
N TRP A 10 21.27 -13.38 -1.91
CA TRP A 10 20.19 -13.84 -1.04
C TRP A 10 18.82 -13.72 -1.71
N ASN A 11 18.53 -12.58 -2.36
CA ASN A 11 17.25 -12.35 -3.00
C ASN A 11 17.01 -13.21 -4.25
N ALA A 12 18.07 -13.78 -4.83
CA ALA A 12 18.00 -14.76 -5.90
C ALA A 12 17.94 -16.22 -5.41
N HIS A 13 18.09 -16.46 -4.10
CA HIS A 13 18.10 -17.80 -3.54
C HIS A 13 16.66 -18.28 -3.26
N PRO A 14 16.26 -19.47 -3.73
CA PRO A 14 14.97 -20.06 -3.41
C PRO A 14 14.77 -20.26 -1.91
N ILE A 15 13.59 -19.94 -1.40
CA ILE A 15 13.20 -20.22 -0.01
C ILE A 15 12.41 -21.53 0.02
N SER A 16 12.98 -22.54 0.67
CA SER A 16 12.33 -23.84 0.85
C SER A 16 11.18 -23.76 1.86
N GLY A 17 10.23 -24.70 1.77
CA GLY A 17 9.09 -24.77 2.68
C GLY A 17 7.91 -23.94 2.20
N GLU A 18 7.42 -23.02 3.03
CA GLU A 18 6.27 -22.14 2.72
C GLU A 18 6.53 -21.20 1.53
N GLY A 19 7.80 -20.95 1.19
CA GLY A 19 8.18 -20.16 0.01
C GLY A 19 8.03 -20.90 -1.32
N HIS A 20 7.59 -22.16 -1.33
CA HIS A 20 7.32 -22.95 -2.55
C HIS A 20 8.49 -23.00 -3.56
N ASP A 21 9.74 -22.99 -3.07
CA ASP A 21 10.96 -22.94 -3.89
C ASP A 21 11.07 -21.68 -4.77
N GLN A 22 10.38 -20.61 -4.41
CA GLN A 22 10.50 -19.30 -5.04
C GLN A 22 11.54 -18.46 -4.30
N SER A 23 12.33 -17.68 -5.05
CA SER A 23 13.19 -16.68 -4.46
C SER A 23 12.40 -15.41 -4.10
N PRO A 24 12.91 -14.56 -3.20
CA PRO A 24 12.33 -13.23 -2.96
C PRO A 24 12.08 -12.42 -4.24
N ASN A 25 12.98 -12.49 -5.22
CA ASN A 25 12.80 -11.84 -6.52
C ASN A 25 11.61 -12.42 -7.30
N ASP A 26 11.43 -13.74 -7.28
CA ASP A 26 10.31 -14.40 -7.97
C ASP A 26 8.97 -14.01 -7.33
N MET A 27 8.90 -13.99 -6.00
CA MET A 27 7.71 -13.58 -5.26
C MET A 27 7.37 -12.11 -5.52
N HIS A 28 8.38 -11.24 -5.55
CA HIS A 28 8.20 -9.83 -5.87
C HIS A 28 7.67 -9.63 -7.30
N PHE A 29 8.28 -10.30 -8.28
CA PHE A 29 7.84 -10.25 -9.68
C PHE A 29 6.41 -10.77 -9.85
N MET A 30 6.05 -11.86 -9.16
CA MET A 30 4.71 -12.42 -9.21
C MET A 30 3.67 -11.49 -8.57
N GLY A 31 4.00 -10.91 -7.42
CA GLY A 31 3.17 -9.89 -6.79
C GLY A 31 2.94 -8.68 -7.69
N GLN A 32 3.94 -8.25 -8.47
CA GLN A 32 3.77 -7.14 -9.41
C GLN A 32 2.80 -7.47 -10.55
N LEU A 33 2.84 -8.70 -11.06
CA LEU A 33 1.92 -9.16 -12.10
C LEU A 33 0.48 -9.28 -11.60
N GLU A 34 0.29 -9.65 -10.33
CA GLU A 34 -1.04 -9.86 -9.75
C GLU A 34 -1.67 -8.59 -9.16
N HIS A 35 -0.85 -7.69 -8.59
CA HIS A 35 -1.33 -6.57 -7.78
C HIS A 35 -0.88 -5.19 -8.29
N GLY A 36 -0.08 -5.13 -9.36
CA GLY A 36 0.44 -3.88 -9.93
C GLY A 36 1.86 -3.56 -9.46
N ILE A 37 2.46 -2.53 -10.05
CA ILE A 37 3.86 -2.18 -9.78
C ILE A 37 3.96 -1.53 -8.39
N TYR A 38 4.59 -2.23 -7.44
CA TYR A 38 5.02 -1.59 -6.20
C TYR A 38 6.03 -0.49 -6.55
N LEU A 39 5.67 0.76 -6.31
CA LEU A 39 6.71 1.78 -6.17
C LEU A 39 7.66 1.29 -5.10
N GLN A 40 8.96 1.40 -5.37
CA GLN A 40 10.02 1.16 -4.40
C GLN A 40 9.97 2.28 -3.35
N SER A 41 8.88 2.28 -2.60
CA SER A 41 8.69 3.03 -1.39
C SER A 41 9.51 2.25 -0.40
N ASP A 42 10.62 2.81 0.06
CA ASP A 42 11.21 2.36 1.31
C ASP A 42 10.06 2.44 2.32
N ILE A 43 9.40 1.32 2.63
CA ILE A 43 8.34 1.27 3.62
C ILE A 43 9.05 1.52 4.94
N GLN A 44 9.16 2.79 5.30
CA GLN A 44 9.76 3.24 6.54
C GLN A 44 8.72 3.00 7.64
N LEU A 45 8.64 1.74 8.09
CA LEU A 45 7.93 1.44 9.32
C LEU A 45 8.58 2.23 10.44
N HIS A 46 7.79 3.05 11.12
CA HIS A 46 8.29 3.80 12.26
C HIS A 46 8.86 2.80 13.29
N PRO A 47 10.06 3.05 13.88
CA PRO A 47 10.71 2.09 14.78
C PRO A 47 9.82 1.60 15.93
N ASN A 48 8.90 2.45 16.40
CA ASN A 48 7.92 2.08 17.44
C ASN A 48 6.91 1.01 16.99
N VAL A 49 6.58 0.94 15.71
CA VAL A 49 5.68 -0.09 15.16
C VAL A 49 6.41 -1.43 15.17
N ILE A 50 7.67 -1.42 14.74
CA ILE A 50 8.54 -2.62 14.79
C ILE A 50 8.70 -3.08 16.24
N SER A 51 8.96 -2.17 17.19
CA SER A 51 9.15 -2.54 18.59
C SER A 51 7.86 -3.03 19.27
N HIS A 52 6.70 -2.54 18.84
CA HIS A 52 5.40 -2.99 19.35
C HIS A 52 5.10 -4.43 18.95
N TYR A 53 5.33 -4.80 17.69
CA TYR A 53 4.98 -6.12 17.17
C TYR A 53 6.10 -7.18 17.36
N TYR A 54 7.36 -6.76 17.47
CA TYR A 54 8.50 -7.66 17.72
C TYR A 54 8.99 -7.63 19.19
N GLY A 55 8.17 -7.16 20.14
CA GLY A 55 8.43 -7.32 21.58
C GLY A 55 9.60 -6.53 22.18
N LEU A 56 10.29 -5.67 21.43
CA LEU A 56 11.43 -4.86 21.91
C LEU A 56 11.04 -3.81 22.97
N GLN A 57 9.73 -3.60 23.20
CA GLN A 57 9.20 -2.61 24.14
C GLN A 57 8.65 -3.23 25.44
N HIS A 58 9.08 -4.43 25.81
CA HIS A 58 8.94 -4.89 27.20
C HIS A 58 10.01 -4.25 28.10
N GLN A 59 9.83 -2.98 28.45
CA GLN A 59 10.42 -2.34 29.63
C GLN A 59 9.31 -1.60 30.40
N GLY A 60 8.90 -1.98 31.59
CA GLY A 60 9.30 -3.10 32.42
C GLY A 60 8.58 -3.05 33.76
N ASN A 61 8.76 -4.11 34.55
CA ASN A 61 8.65 -4.01 36.01
C ASN A 61 9.68 -4.97 36.62
N GLY A 62 10.96 -4.62 36.50
CA GLY A 62 12.06 -5.43 37.04
C GLY A 62 13.40 -4.78 36.75
N SER A 63 13.91 -4.00 37.71
CA SER A 63 15.29 -3.53 37.67
C SER A 63 16.23 -4.70 37.94
N THR A 64 17.07 -5.07 36.98
CA THR A 64 18.31 -5.81 37.28
C THR A 64 19.41 -5.42 36.30
N PRO A 65 20.49 -4.75 36.75
CA PRO A 65 21.67 -4.51 35.92
C PRO A 65 22.46 -5.82 35.78
N GLY A 66 22.65 -6.27 34.54
CA GLY A 66 23.49 -7.42 34.21
C GLY A 66 22.70 -8.67 33.84
N HIS A 67 22.22 -8.73 32.60
CA HIS A 67 21.82 -10.01 31.98
C HIS A 67 22.30 -10.04 30.53
N LEU A 68 23.62 -10.07 30.36
CA LEU A 68 24.21 -10.88 29.30
C LEU A 68 24.10 -12.33 29.79
N ALA A 69 22.98 -12.98 29.50
CA ALA A 69 22.93 -14.43 29.63
C ALA A 69 22.03 -14.99 28.53
N ALA A 70 22.72 -15.61 27.57
CA ALA A 70 22.24 -16.64 26.67
C ALA A 70 21.04 -17.40 27.25
N GLN A 71 19.89 -17.24 26.59
CA GLN A 71 18.74 -18.13 26.63
C GLN A 71 18.34 -18.20 25.14
N ASP A 72 18.89 -19.20 24.45
CA ASP A 72 18.22 -20.46 24.14
C ASP A 72 17.12 -20.22 23.10
N ASP A 73 17.26 -20.90 21.97
CA ASP A 73 16.50 -20.74 20.73
C ASP A 73 15.00 -21.10 20.90
N GLU A 74 14.26 -20.32 21.68
CA GLU A 74 12.80 -20.25 21.56
C GLU A 74 12.49 -19.23 20.47
N TRP A 75 12.35 -19.72 19.25
CA TRP A 75 11.54 -19.05 18.24
C TRP A 75 10.17 -18.83 18.88
N GLU A 76 9.92 -17.64 19.45
CA GLU A 76 8.58 -17.27 19.89
C GLU A 76 7.64 -17.59 18.73
N ASP A 77 6.66 -18.46 19.01
CA ASP A 77 5.65 -18.92 18.07
C ASP A 77 4.82 -17.70 17.65
N ASN A 78 5.31 -16.98 16.65
CA ASN A 78 4.70 -15.79 16.10
C ASN A 78 3.48 -16.13 15.22
N SER A 79 2.94 -17.34 15.31
CA SER A 79 1.71 -17.73 14.61
C SER A 79 0.51 -16.87 14.99
N ASP A 80 0.50 -16.29 16.20
CA ASP A 80 -0.54 -15.36 16.66
C ASP A 80 -0.33 -13.90 16.21
N LEU A 81 0.84 -13.56 15.67
CA LEU A 81 1.24 -12.20 15.31
C LEU A 81 0.39 -11.62 14.14
N PRO A 82 0.10 -12.39 13.06
CA PRO A 82 -0.85 -11.96 12.04
C PRO A 82 -2.26 -11.71 12.60
N SER A 83 -2.71 -12.55 13.54
CA SER A 83 -4.02 -12.40 14.18
C SER A 83 -4.09 -11.13 15.05
N MET A 84 -3.00 -10.79 15.74
CA MET A 84 -2.89 -9.58 16.54
C MET A 84 -2.89 -8.31 15.66
N ILE A 85 -2.10 -8.28 14.58
CA ILE A 85 -2.11 -7.18 13.61
C ILE A 85 -3.51 -7.01 13.02
N ALA A 86 -4.15 -8.11 12.62
CA ALA A 86 -5.50 -8.05 12.07
C ALA A 86 -6.52 -7.49 13.07
N ALA A 87 -6.41 -7.84 14.36
CA ALA A 87 -7.28 -7.30 15.40
C ALA A 87 -7.04 -5.80 15.66
N ASP A 88 -5.77 -5.36 15.68
CA ASP A 88 -5.40 -3.95 15.87
C ASP A 88 -5.83 -3.08 14.67
N GLN A 89 -5.79 -3.62 13.45
CA GLN A 89 -6.19 -2.92 12.24
C GLN A 89 -7.68 -3.08 11.89
N ALA A 90 -8.39 -4.05 12.49
CA ALA A 90 -9.82 -4.27 12.27
C ALA A 90 -10.68 -2.99 12.33
N PRO A 91 -10.51 -2.06 13.30
CA PRO A 91 -11.31 -0.82 13.32
C PRO A 91 -11.04 0.11 12.13
N GLU A 92 -9.83 0.08 11.53
CA GLU A 92 -9.48 0.91 10.37
C GLU A 92 -10.16 0.43 9.07
N PHE A 93 -10.51 -0.86 9.01
CA PHE A 93 -11.23 -1.43 7.86
C PHE A 93 -12.75 -1.52 8.10
N ALA A 94 -13.20 -1.46 9.35
CA ALA A 94 -14.61 -1.48 9.72
C ALA A 94 -15.28 -0.09 9.66
N ASN A 95 -14.75 0.82 8.84
CA ASN A 95 -15.40 2.09 8.59
C ASN A 95 -16.73 1.85 7.87
N ASP A 96 -17.78 2.56 8.30
CA ASP A 96 -19.03 2.58 7.55
C ASP A 96 -18.72 3.04 6.12
N GLY A 97 -19.15 2.23 5.14
CA GLY A 97 -18.94 2.55 3.74
C GLY A 97 -19.45 3.95 3.44
N ALA A 98 -18.70 4.71 2.63
CA ALA A 98 -19.16 6.03 2.20
C ALA A 98 -20.59 5.91 1.65
N PRO A 99 -21.52 6.79 2.07
CA PRO A 99 -22.89 6.70 1.59
C PRO A 99 -22.86 6.79 0.07
N VAL A 100 -23.40 5.76 -0.58
CA VAL A 100 -23.57 5.80 -2.03
C VAL A 100 -24.47 6.97 -2.38
N PRO A 101 -24.19 7.72 -3.46
CA PRO A 101 -25.10 8.75 -3.93
C PRO A 101 -26.51 8.20 -4.04
N GLU A 102 -27.48 8.90 -3.46
CA GLU A 102 -28.88 8.51 -3.57
C GLU A 102 -29.25 8.42 -5.05
N GLY A 103 -30.16 7.51 -5.43
CA GLY A 103 -30.68 7.37 -6.80
C GLY A 103 -31.56 8.54 -7.25
N VAL A 104 -31.32 9.72 -6.69
CA VAL A 104 -32.02 10.97 -6.97
C VAL A 104 -31.20 11.74 -7.98
N SER A 105 -31.88 12.38 -8.93
CA SER A 105 -31.22 13.25 -9.89
C SER A 105 -30.39 14.32 -9.15
N PRO A 106 -29.12 14.56 -9.53
CA PRO A 106 -28.33 15.65 -8.95
C PRO A 106 -28.88 17.03 -9.33
N PHE A 107 -29.86 17.09 -10.24
CA PHE A 107 -30.50 18.32 -10.69
C PHE A 107 -31.77 18.62 -9.88
N PRO A 108 -31.89 19.81 -9.25
CA PRO A 108 -33.08 20.20 -8.50
C PRO A 108 -34.37 20.29 -9.35
N SER A 109 -34.23 20.46 -10.67
CA SER A 109 -35.34 20.48 -11.62
C SER A 109 -34.89 20.10 -13.04
N PRO A 110 -35.82 19.68 -13.92
CA PRO A 110 -35.50 19.41 -15.32
C PRO A 110 -34.88 20.60 -16.05
N ALA A 111 -35.24 21.83 -15.69
CA ALA A 111 -34.68 23.04 -16.29
C ALA A 111 -33.17 23.19 -15.98
N TRP A 112 -32.73 22.83 -14.77
CA TRP A 112 -31.31 22.83 -14.41
C TRP A 112 -30.52 21.76 -15.16
N GLN A 113 -31.15 20.61 -15.40
CA GLN A 113 -30.57 19.56 -16.22
C GLN A 113 -30.39 20.01 -17.69
N GLU A 114 -31.39 20.69 -18.26
CA GLU A 114 -31.28 21.27 -19.60
C GLU A 114 -30.15 22.30 -19.69
N VAL A 115 -30.05 23.21 -18.71
CA VAL A 115 -28.96 24.20 -18.65
C VAL A 115 -27.60 23.50 -18.60
N PHE A 116 -27.44 22.48 -17.77
CA PHE A 116 -26.21 21.70 -17.69
C PHE A 116 -25.84 21.06 -19.04
N HIS A 117 -26.79 20.39 -19.70
CA HIS A 117 -26.53 19.75 -20.99
C HIS A 117 -26.17 20.77 -22.08
N LEU A 118 -26.86 21.92 -22.12
CA LEU A 118 -26.54 23.00 -23.05
C LEU A 118 -25.14 23.58 -22.80
N SER A 119 -24.79 23.83 -21.54
CA SER A 119 -23.44 24.31 -21.18
C SER A 119 -22.37 23.26 -21.49
N MET A 120 -22.62 21.99 -21.21
CA MET A 120 -21.69 20.90 -21.51
C MET A 120 -21.47 20.76 -23.02
N GLN A 121 -22.53 20.88 -23.82
CA GLN A 121 -22.43 20.88 -25.27
C GLN A 121 -21.54 22.03 -25.77
N GLN A 122 -21.70 23.24 -25.23
CA GLN A 122 -20.85 24.39 -25.60
C GLN A 122 -19.37 24.13 -25.26
N VAL A 123 -19.07 23.57 -24.09
CA VAL A 123 -17.70 23.23 -23.68
C VAL A 123 -17.10 22.18 -24.62
N GLN A 124 -17.88 21.18 -25.02
CA GLN A 124 -17.47 20.17 -25.99
C GLN A 124 -17.20 20.76 -27.37
N GLU A 125 -18.05 21.67 -27.86
CA GLU A 125 -17.87 22.34 -29.15
C GLU A 125 -16.61 23.20 -29.19
N ILE A 126 -16.19 23.77 -28.05
CA ILE A 126 -14.96 24.55 -27.91
C ILE A 126 -13.73 23.63 -27.77
N GLY A 127 -13.93 22.32 -27.57
CA GLY A 127 -12.85 21.35 -27.35
C GLY A 127 -12.06 21.62 -26.06
N HIS A 128 -12.70 22.24 -25.06
CA HIS A 128 -12.03 22.61 -23.82
C HIS A 128 -11.78 21.38 -22.94
N ILE A 129 -10.50 21.04 -22.75
CA ILE A 129 -10.05 19.97 -21.84
C ILE A 129 -9.64 20.61 -20.49
N PRO A 130 -10.29 20.25 -19.37
CA PRO A 130 -9.92 20.76 -18.05
C PRO A 130 -8.49 20.42 -17.65
N ILE A 131 -7.86 21.34 -16.89
CA ILE A 131 -6.55 21.15 -16.27
C ILE A 131 -6.73 20.46 -14.91
N GLY A 132 -5.77 19.63 -14.51
CA GLY A 132 -5.69 18.91 -13.24
C GLY A 132 -6.26 17.49 -13.31
N TYR A 133 -6.65 17.02 -14.49
CA TYR A 133 -7.27 15.70 -14.67
C TYR A 133 -6.35 14.68 -15.36
N GLY A 134 -5.11 15.06 -15.72
CA GLY A 134 -4.15 14.18 -16.38
C GLY A 134 -4.52 13.83 -17.82
N ILE A 135 -5.48 14.55 -18.41
CA ILE A 135 -5.98 14.29 -19.78
C ILE A 135 -5.14 15.05 -20.81
N ARG A 136 -4.55 16.17 -20.40
CA ARG A 136 -3.82 17.05 -21.30
C ARG A 136 -2.38 16.58 -21.47
N GLU A 137 -1.86 16.62 -22.71
CA GLU A 137 -0.46 16.30 -23.00
C GLU A 137 0.54 17.10 -22.17
N GLU A 138 0.19 18.32 -21.76
CA GLU A 138 1.06 19.15 -20.91
C GLU A 138 1.14 18.68 -19.45
N GLU A 139 0.22 17.80 -19.04
CA GLU A 139 0.16 17.19 -17.70
C GLU A 139 0.82 15.82 -17.67
N TRP A 140 1.18 15.29 -18.84
CA TRP A 140 1.86 14.01 -18.98
C TRP A 140 3.34 14.17 -18.69
N ASP A 141 3.95 13.06 -18.29
CA ASP A 141 5.40 12.99 -18.23
C ASP A 141 6.00 12.87 -19.66
N GLY A 142 7.32 12.75 -19.73
CA GLY A 142 8.02 12.63 -21.01
C GLY A 142 7.70 11.34 -21.80
N GLU A 143 6.94 10.41 -21.22
CA GLU A 143 6.61 9.10 -21.81
C GLU A 143 5.18 9.04 -22.36
N GLY A 144 4.37 10.06 -22.11
CA GLY A 144 3.02 10.21 -22.69
C GLY A 144 1.91 9.96 -21.68
N TYR A 145 0.71 9.59 -22.15
CA TYR A 145 -0.43 9.35 -21.26
C TYR A 145 -0.07 8.19 -20.33
N PRO A 146 -0.18 8.35 -19.00
CA PRO A 146 0.19 7.30 -18.06
C PRO A 146 -0.68 6.07 -18.28
N GLU A 147 -0.06 4.97 -18.73
CA GLU A 147 -0.75 3.70 -18.96
C GLU A 147 -1.13 2.99 -17.65
N LEU A 148 -0.52 3.43 -16.53
CA LEU A 148 -0.69 2.85 -15.21
C LEU A 148 -0.93 3.95 -14.18
N GLU A 149 -1.95 3.76 -13.35
CA GLU A 149 -2.15 4.57 -12.15
C GLU A 149 -1.14 4.13 -11.10
N THR A 150 -0.38 5.10 -10.58
CA THR A 150 0.56 4.86 -9.49
C THR A 150 -0.18 5.04 -8.18
N ILE A 151 -0.37 3.96 -7.43
CA ILE A 151 -1.03 3.91 -6.11
C ILE A 151 -0.01 3.91 -4.96
#